data_AF-A0A383EGD9-F1
#
_entry.id   AF-A0A383EGD9-F1
#
_cell.length_a   1.000
_cell.length_b   1.000
_cell.length_c   1.000
_cell.angle_alpha   90.00
_cell.angle_beta   90.00
_cell.angle_gamma   90.00
#
_symmetry.space_group_name_H-M   'P 1'
#
loop_
_entity.id
_entity.type
_entity.pdbx_description
1 polymer ?
#
loop_
_entity_poly.entity_id
_entity_poly.type
_entity_poly.pdbx_seq_one_letter_code
_entity_poly.pdbx_strand_id
1 'polypeptide(L)'
;YTYYGRTKSKVIFSYIFDQIRTRIRESFLNKNLKKDISLPENFVVFPLHTEVERSLLIGAPFYINQIEAVKNIAKSIPINYKLVVKEHPFQGDRGWRSASDYKDIMNIPNVILVHPSFSNEKLYKNCSLLVTIAGTAGFEVTFYGKPVITFVDLNYSILPSVTTLKNPHELPALIRESLKKKVNPLDLNRYLSLLERNSSEFNYTDFTAKFDTEFFYGGRLVDTEISESK
;
A
#
# COMPACT_ATOMS: atom_id res chain seq x y z
N TYR A 1 0.26 -32.28 0.01
CA TYR A 1 1.16 -31.19 -0.41
C TYR A 1 2.61 -31.65 -0.55
N THR A 2 2.89 -32.54 -1.51
CA THR A 2 4.26 -32.79 -2.01
C THR A 2 4.21 -32.47 -3.48
N TYR A 3 4.24 -31.17 -3.80
CA TYR A 3 4.48 -30.73 -5.18
C TYR A 3 5.89 -31.19 -5.58
N TYR A 4 6.07 -31.55 -6.85
CA TYR A 4 7.34 -32.03 -7.38
C TYR A 4 8.50 -31.12 -6.93
N GLY A 5 9.53 -31.70 -6.30
CA GLY A 5 10.70 -30.95 -5.82
C GLY A 5 10.67 -30.46 -4.36
N ARG A 6 9.61 -30.70 -3.57
CA ARG A 6 9.54 -30.32 -2.14
C ARG A 6 9.38 -31.53 -1.22
N THR A 7 10.28 -31.70 -0.23
CA THR A 7 10.12 -32.69 0.84
C THR A 7 9.34 -32.11 2.02
N LYS A 8 8.55 -32.94 2.72
CA LYS A 8 7.76 -32.51 3.90
C LYS A 8 8.64 -31.82 4.95
N SER A 9 9.81 -32.38 5.22
CA SER A 9 10.78 -31.80 6.15
C SER A 9 11.23 -30.39 5.73
N LYS A 10 11.63 -30.20 4.47
CA LYS A 10 12.03 -28.88 3.95
C LYS A 10 10.92 -27.86 4.08
N VAL A 11 9.67 -28.25 3.82
CA VAL A 11 8.50 -27.37 3.96
C VAL A 11 8.31 -26.97 5.43
N ILE A 12 8.31 -27.93 6.35
CA ILE A 12 8.18 -27.66 7.79
C ILE A 12 9.29 -26.73 8.28
N PHE A 13 10.55 -27.02 7.93
CA PHE A 13 11.67 -26.16 8.30
C PHE A 13 11.53 -24.76 7.72
N SER A 14 11.11 -24.61 6.45
CA SER A 14 10.85 -23.30 5.85
C SER A 14 9.83 -22.49 6.66
N TYR A 15 8.69 -23.09 7.01
CA TYR A 15 7.68 -22.40 7.83
C TYR A 15 8.21 -21.97 9.19
N ILE A 16 8.98 -22.83 9.86
CA ILE A 16 9.60 -22.49 11.16
C ILE A 16 10.57 -21.32 11.01
N PHE A 17 11.47 -21.38 10.02
CA PHE A 17 12.43 -20.31 9.76
C PHE A 17 11.75 -19.01 9.36
N ASP A 18 10.69 -19.06 8.57
CA ASP A 18 9.92 -17.89 8.17
C ASP A 18 9.21 -17.27 9.37
N GLN A 19 8.58 -18.05 10.25
CA GLN A 19 7.99 -17.54 11.48
C GLN A 19 9.01 -16.88 12.41
N ILE A 20 10.18 -17.50 12.60
CA ILE A 20 11.27 -16.94 13.42
C ILE A 20 11.74 -15.61 12.80
N ARG A 21 11.96 -15.58 11.49
CA ARG A 21 12.40 -14.39 10.76
C ARG A 21 11.39 -13.25 10.86
N THR A 22 10.10 -13.54 10.69
CA THR A 22 9.01 -12.58 10.84
C THR A 22 9.03 -11.97 12.24
N ARG A 23 9.11 -12.79 13.30
CA ARG A 23 9.16 -12.29 14.68
C ARG A 23 10.39 -11.42 14.96
N ILE A 24 11.56 -11.78 14.42
CA ILE A 24 12.78 -10.97 14.57
C ILE A 24 12.61 -9.61 13.89
N ARG A 25 12.07 -9.57 12.68
CA ARG A 25 11.81 -8.33 11.93
C ARG A 25 10.73 -7.48 12.59
N GLU A 26 9.69 -8.11 13.12
CA GLU A 26 8.65 -7.45 13.89
C GLU A 26 9.20 -6.82 15.18
N SER A 27 10.09 -7.53 15.88
CA SER A 27 10.80 -7.02 17.05
C SER A 27 11.64 -5.80 16.69
N PHE A 28 12.33 -5.83 15.54
CA PHE A 28 13.05 -4.66 15.02
C PHE A 28 12.11 -3.47 14.82
N LEU A 29 10.94 -3.66 14.19
CA LEU A 29 9.97 -2.59 13.98
C LEU A 29 9.45 -2.01 15.30
N ASN A 30 9.03 -2.88 16.22
CA ASN A 30 8.51 -2.46 17.53
C ASN A 30 9.55 -1.70 18.36
N LYS A 31 10.84 -2.05 18.23
CA LYS A 31 11.94 -1.40 18.96
C LYS A 31 12.32 -0.05 18.36
N ASN A 32 12.33 0.06 17.03
CA ASN A 32 12.93 1.21 16.34
C ASN A 32 11.91 2.22 15.81
N LEU A 33 10.70 1.79 15.46
CA LEU A 33 9.68 2.68 14.90
C LEU A 33 8.74 3.19 15.97
N LYS A 34 8.40 4.48 15.86
CA LYS A 34 7.50 5.14 16.80
C LYS A 34 6.03 4.88 16.43
N LYS A 35 5.24 4.50 17.44
CA LYS A 35 3.79 4.27 17.33
C LYS A 35 2.98 5.56 17.49
N ASP A 36 3.55 6.56 18.14
CA ASP A 36 3.02 7.91 18.25
C ASP A 36 4.19 8.91 18.28
N ILE A 37 4.06 10.02 17.56
CA ILE A 37 5.03 11.12 17.48
C ILE A 37 4.29 12.44 17.26
N SER A 38 4.91 13.55 17.63
CA SER A 38 4.52 14.85 17.10
C SER A 38 4.84 14.86 15.60
N LEU A 39 3.82 15.12 14.78
CA LEU A 39 3.99 15.20 13.34
C LEU A 39 4.71 16.51 12.97
N PRO A 40 5.55 16.52 11.92
CA PRO A 40 6.13 17.76 11.41
C PRO A 40 5.03 18.74 10.99
N GLU A 41 5.33 20.04 11.04
CA GLU A 41 4.38 21.08 10.63
C GLU A 41 3.97 20.92 9.15
N ASN A 42 4.93 20.65 8.28
CA ASN A 42 4.72 20.46 6.85
C ASN A 42 5.25 19.09 6.44
N PHE A 43 4.38 18.21 5.95
CA PHE A 43 4.80 16.87 5.54
C PHE A 43 3.95 16.26 4.44
N VAL A 44 4.62 15.41 3.66
CA VAL A 44 4.02 14.53 2.65
C VAL A 44 3.97 13.13 3.22
N VAL A 45 2.90 12.38 2.93
CA VAL A 45 2.76 10.97 3.35
C VAL A 45 3.05 10.05 2.17
N PHE A 46 3.80 8.97 2.42
CA PHE A 46 3.99 7.87 1.49
C PHE A 46 3.76 6.53 2.20
N PRO A 47 2.59 5.88 1.99
CA PRO A 47 2.35 4.54 2.51
C PRO A 47 3.09 3.52 1.63
N LEU A 48 3.86 2.65 2.27
CA LEU A 48 4.44 1.49 1.60
C LEU A 48 3.34 0.50 1.22
N HIS A 49 3.52 -0.14 0.09
CA HIS A 49 2.70 -1.24 -0.41
C HIS A 49 3.14 -2.56 0.18
N THR A 50 2.25 -3.55 0.23
CA THR A 50 2.67 -4.90 0.60
C THR A 50 3.54 -5.48 -0.52
N GLU A 51 4.64 -6.14 -0.20
CA GLU A 51 5.46 -6.84 -1.20
C GLU A 51 4.76 -8.12 -1.67
N VAL A 52 5.00 -8.52 -2.92
CA VAL A 52 4.32 -9.65 -3.56
C VAL A 52 2.80 -9.42 -3.70
N GLU A 53 2.42 -8.18 -3.98
CA GLU A 53 1.04 -7.77 -4.23
C GLU A 53 0.81 -7.49 -5.73
N ARG A 54 -0.37 -7.86 -6.25
CA ARG A 54 -0.75 -7.63 -7.66
C ARG A 54 -0.66 -6.15 -8.05
N SER A 55 -1.12 -5.26 -7.18
CA SER A 55 -1.13 -3.81 -7.40
C SER A 55 0.28 -3.27 -7.68
N LEU A 56 1.29 -3.79 -6.98
CA LEU A 56 2.68 -3.42 -7.16
C LEU A 56 3.35 -4.18 -8.32
N LEU A 57 3.28 -5.52 -8.33
CA LEU A 57 4.02 -6.35 -9.29
C LEU A 57 3.50 -6.26 -10.73
N ILE A 58 2.18 -6.13 -10.89
CA ILE A 58 1.53 -6.08 -12.20
C ILE A 58 1.04 -4.66 -12.50
N GLY A 59 0.43 -4.00 -11.51
CA GLY A 59 -0.13 -2.67 -11.68
C GLY A 59 0.92 -1.55 -11.79
N ALA A 60 2.11 -1.74 -11.19
CA ALA A 60 3.15 -0.72 -11.13
C ALA A 60 4.58 -1.30 -11.26
N PRO A 61 4.90 -2.07 -12.33
CA PRO A 61 6.14 -2.84 -12.43
C PRO A 61 7.41 -1.97 -12.40
N PHE A 62 7.34 -0.70 -12.80
CA PHE A 62 8.46 0.24 -12.74
C PHE A 62 8.76 0.78 -11.33
N TYR A 63 7.90 0.51 -10.36
CA TYR A 63 7.99 1.06 -9.00
C TYR A 63 8.07 -0.03 -7.92
N ILE A 64 8.42 -1.26 -8.30
CA ILE A 64 8.58 -2.40 -7.36
C ILE A 64 9.59 -2.07 -6.26
N ASN A 65 10.68 -1.38 -6.59
CA ASN A 65 11.65 -0.90 -5.62
C ASN A 65 11.11 0.34 -4.88
N GLN A 66 10.36 0.08 -3.81
CA GLN A 66 9.74 1.13 -3.01
C GLN A 66 10.75 2.00 -2.25
N ILE A 67 11.93 1.47 -1.91
CA ILE A 67 12.99 2.27 -1.26
C ILE A 67 13.49 3.35 -2.23
N GLU A 68 13.63 3.02 -3.51
CA GLU A 68 13.97 4.02 -4.53
C GLU A 68 12.84 5.02 -4.75
N ALA A 69 11.57 4.58 -4.70
CA ALA A 69 10.44 5.50 -4.70
C ALA A 69 10.50 6.48 -3.52
N VAL A 70 10.79 6.01 -2.29
CA VAL A 70 10.99 6.88 -1.12
C VAL A 70 12.11 7.89 -1.37
N LYS A 71 13.27 7.45 -1.89
CA LYS A 71 14.40 8.35 -2.21
C LYS A 71 14.01 9.41 -3.24
N ASN A 72 13.30 9.02 -4.29
CA ASN A 72 12.87 9.94 -5.34
C ASN A 72 11.88 10.98 -4.81
N ILE A 73 10.92 10.57 -3.97
CA ILE A 73 9.97 11.49 -3.33
C ILE A 73 10.71 12.41 -2.37
N ALA A 74 11.56 11.87 -1.49
CA ALA A 74 12.34 12.63 -0.51
C ALA A 74 13.22 13.72 -1.16
N LYS A 75 13.80 13.44 -2.32
CA LYS A 75 14.57 14.41 -3.12
C LYS A 75 13.69 15.44 -3.86
N SER A 76 12.41 15.14 -4.06
CA SER A 76 11.49 15.96 -4.84
C SER A 76 10.63 16.90 -3.99
N ILE A 77 10.49 16.64 -2.69
CA ILE A 77 9.74 17.51 -1.77
C ILE A 77 10.49 18.82 -1.46
N PRO A 78 9.79 19.93 -1.17
CA PRO A 78 10.43 21.19 -0.79
C PRO A 78 11.20 21.09 0.54
N ILE A 79 12.22 21.94 0.73
CA ILE A 79 13.17 21.84 1.85
C ILE A 79 12.54 21.95 3.25
N ASN A 80 11.42 22.66 3.37
CA ASN A 80 10.68 22.84 4.62
C ASN A 80 9.68 21.71 4.91
N TYR A 81 9.66 20.65 4.09
CA TYR A 81 8.80 19.48 4.26
C TYR A 81 9.60 18.26 4.75
N LYS A 82 8.91 17.36 5.45
CA LYS A 82 9.37 15.99 5.72
C LYS A 82 8.55 14.98 4.93
N LEU A 83 9.13 13.83 4.64
CA LEU A 83 8.42 12.68 4.09
C LEU A 83 8.11 11.69 5.21
N VAL A 84 6.84 11.53 5.56
CA VAL A 84 6.39 10.53 6.52
C VAL A 84 6.06 9.25 5.76
N VAL A 85 6.89 8.23 5.93
CA VAL A 85 6.69 6.90 5.36
C VAL A 85 6.00 6.02 6.39
N LYS A 86 4.99 5.28 5.96
CA LYS A 86 4.29 4.33 6.84
C LYS A 86 4.28 2.94 6.22
N GLU A 87 4.67 1.94 7.00
CA GLU A 87 4.58 0.54 6.59
C GLU A 87 3.13 0.03 6.54
N HIS A 88 2.84 -0.88 5.61
CA HIS A 88 1.55 -1.53 5.48
C HIS A 88 1.33 -2.56 6.60
N PRO A 89 0.16 -2.59 7.28
CA PRO A 89 -0.10 -3.55 8.35
C PRO A 89 -0.03 -5.02 7.89
N PHE A 90 -0.50 -5.33 6.67
CA PHE A 90 -0.45 -6.69 6.11
C PHE A 90 0.93 -7.10 5.57
N GLN A 91 1.95 -6.23 5.66
CA GLN A 91 3.33 -6.66 5.38
C GLN A 91 3.81 -7.73 6.37
N GLY A 92 3.19 -7.83 7.56
CA GLY A 92 3.45 -8.90 8.52
C GLY A 92 3.11 -10.29 7.98
N ASP A 93 2.04 -10.41 7.19
CA ASP A 93 1.63 -11.67 6.54
C ASP A 93 2.61 -12.10 5.44
N ARG A 94 3.47 -11.16 5.01
CA ARG A 94 4.59 -11.40 4.07
C ARG A 94 5.96 -11.44 4.77
N GLY A 95 5.96 -11.52 6.10
CA GLY A 95 7.17 -11.71 6.90
C GLY A 95 8.03 -10.47 7.12
N TRP A 96 7.44 -9.28 7.00
CA TRP A 96 8.08 -7.96 7.11
C TRP A 96 9.24 -7.77 6.11
N ARG A 97 9.65 -6.52 5.86
CA ARG A 97 10.88 -6.26 5.11
C ARG A 97 12.11 -6.62 5.94
N SER A 98 13.27 -6.70 5.30
CA SER A 98 14.50 -6.93 6.06
C SER A 98 14.81 -5.74 6.98
N ALA A 99 15.54 -5.99 8.06
CA ALA A 99 15.97 -4.91 8.94
C ALA A 99 16.89 -3.91 8.22
N SER A 100 17.64 -4.35 7.21
CA SER A 100 18.42 -3.47 6.33
C SER A 100 17.52 -2.54 5.52
N ASP A 101 16.44 -3.04 4.91
CA ASP A 101 15.51 -2.20 4.14
C ASP A 101 14.91 -1.07 4.99
N TYR A 102 14.52 -1.40 6.22
CA TYR A 102 14.00 -0.40 7.15
C TYR A 102 15.07 0.62 7.56
N LYS A 103 16.31 0.17 7.81
CA LYS A 103 17.43 1.09 8.08
C LYS A 103 17.71 1.98 6.87
N ASP A 104 17.66 1.44 5.66
CA ASP A 104 17.87 2.21 4.44
C ASP A 104 16.83 3.31 4.32
N ILE A 105 15.55 3.03 4.58
CA ILE A 105 14.49 4.06 4.60
C ILE A 105 14.75 5.10 5.71
N MET A 106 15.07 4.65 6.93
CA MET A 106 15.32 5.53 8.08
C MET A 106 16.55 6.43 7.88
N ASN A 107 17.52 6.00 7.08
CA ASN A 107 18.75 6.74 6.80
C ASN A 107 18.58 7.78 5.67
N ILE A 108 17.45 7.78 4.96
CA ILE A 108 17.18 8.81 3.94
C ILE A 108 16.98 10.15 4.67
N PRO A 109 17.77 11.20 4.36
CA PRO A 109 17.58 12.52 4.97
C PRO A 109 16.16 13.01 4.72
N ASN A 110 15.56 13.71 5.68
CA ASN A 110 14.18 14.24 5.65
C ASN A 110 13.03 13.21 5.72
N VAL A 111 13.33 11.91 5.84
CA VAL A 111 12.34 10.85 5.97
C VAL A 111 12.08 10.51 7.44
N ILE A 112 10.81 10.26 7.77
CA ILE A 112 10.37 9.73 9.06
C ILE A 112 9.57 8.45 8.79
N LEU A 113 10.12 7.29 9.17
CA LEU A 113 9.42 6.02 9.09
C LEU A 113 8.61 5.78 10.39
N VAL A 114 7.28 5.71 10.27
CA VAL A 114 6.39 5.44 11.41
C VAL A 114 5.94 3.97 11.45
N HIS A 115 5.60 3.50 12.65
CA HIS A 115 5.18 2.12 12.87
C HIS A 115 3.90 1.78 12.06
N PRO A 116 3.72 0.54 11.57
CA PRO A 116 2.51 0.14 10.84
C PRO A 116 1.19 0.42 11.58
N SER A 117 1.22 0.41 12.91
CA SER A 117 0.07 0.71 13.78
C SER A 117 -0.18 2.21 14.01
N PHE A 118 0.62 3.12 13.44
CA PHE A 118 0.40 4.56 13.58
C PHE A 118 -0.96 4.95 12.98
N SER A 119 -1.69 5.89 13.58
CA SER A 119 -3.04 6.24 13.12
C SER A 119 -3.03 6.86 11.71
N ASN A 120 -3.74 6.23 10.76
CA ASN A 120 -3.97 6.79 9.42
C ASN A 120 -4.74 8.11 9.52
N GLU A 121 -5.75 8.19 10.38
CA GLU A 121 -6.54 9.39 10.60
C GLU A 121 -5.66 10.59 11.02
N LYS A 122 -4.71 10.37 11.96
CA LYS A 122 -3.75 11.41 12.36
C LYS A 122 -2.89 11.86 11.17
N LEU A 123 -2.42 10.95 10.32
CA LEU A 123 -1.64 11.29 9.13
C LEU A 123 -2.49 12.07 8.12
N TYR A 124 -3.67 11.55 7.78
CA TYR A 124 -4.50 12.09 6.70
C TYR A 124 -5.07 13.47 7.04
N LYS A 125 -5.49 13.70 8.29
CA LYS A 125 -5.96 15.03 8.74
C LYS A 125 -4.88 16.10 8.60
N ASN A 126 -3.63 15.76 8.91
CA ASN A 126 -2.56 16.74 9.08
C ASN A 126 -1.60 16.86 7.88
N CYS A 127 -1.55 15.87 6.99
CA CYS A 127 -0.62 15.92 5.85
C CYS A 127 -0.98 17.04 4.86
N SER A 128 0.01 17.50 4.10
CA SER A 128 -0.18 18.49 3.04
C SER A 128 -0.45 17.86 1.68
N LEU A 129 0.02 16.63 1.48
CA LEU A 129 -0.07 15.85 0.24
C LEU A 129 0.15 14.37 0.58
N LEU A 130 -0.53 13.47 -0.14
CA LEU A 130 -0.19 12.06 -0.14
C LEU A 130 0.35 11.65 -1.51
N VAL A 131 1.47 10.94 -1.52
CA VAL A 131 2.01 10.29 -2.71
C VAL A 131 1.84 8.79 -2.51
N THR A 132 1.38 8.05 -3.51
CA THR A 132 1.26 6.59 -3.46
C THR A 132 1.63 5.99 -4.80
N ILE A 133 2.05 4.72 -4.79
CA ILE A 133 2.30 3.99 -6.03
C ILE A 133 0.97 3.66 -6.71
N ALA A 134 0.24 2.69 -6.13
CA ALA A 134 -1.01 2.15 -6.66
C ALA A 134 -2.08 1.91 -5.56
N GLY A 135 -1.97 2.59 -4.42
CA GLY A 135 -2.62 2.16 -3.16
C GLY A 135 -3.96 2.83 -2.89
N THR A 136 -4.85 2.16 -2.15
CA THR A 136 -6.17 2.72 -1.76
C THR A 136 -6.06 3.90 -0.80
N ALA A 137 -4.95 4.02 -0.06
CA ALA A 137 -4.66 5.16 0.79
C ALA A 137 -4.77 6.51 0.05
N GLY A 138 -4.50 6.53 -1.27
CA GLY A 138 -4.71 7.72 -2.10
C GLY A 138 -6.19 8.08 -2.28
N PHE A 139 -7.10 7.12 -2.28
CA PHE A 139 -8.53 7.42 -2.25
C PHE A 139 -8.99 7.81 -0.84
N GLU A 140 -8.53 7.11 0.19
CA GLU A 140 -8.90 7.41 1.59
C GLU A 140 -8.60 8.85 1.98
N VAL A 141 -7.45 9.39 1.58
CA VAL A 141 -7.03 10.75 1.95
C VAL A 141 -7.88 11.84 1.25
N THR A 142 -8.57 11.53 0.14
CA THR A 142 -9.43 12.53 -0.51
C THR A 142 -10.63 12.91 0.36
N PHE A 143 -11.07 12.01 1.24
CA PHE A 143 -12.11 12.30 2.25
C PHE A 143 -11.65 13.34 3.28
N TYR A 144 -10.35 13.55 3.41
CA TYR A 144 -9.74 14.57 4.26
C TYR A 144 -9.42 15.87 3.49
N GLY A 145 -9.90 15.98 2.25
CA GLY A 145 -9.69 17.16 1.41
C GLY A 145 -8.22 17.37 1.03
N LYS A 146 -7.43 16.30 0.93
CA LYS A 146 -6.00 16.38 0.60
C LYS A 146 -5.74 16.07 -0.87
N PRO A 147 -4.80 16.79 -1.51
CA PRO A 147 -4.35 16.45 -2.85
C PRO A 147 -3.54 15.14 -2.82
N VAL A 148 -3.49 14.46 -3.97
CA VAL A 148 -2.88 13.13 -4.10
C VAL A 148 -2.08 13.04 -5.38
N ILE A 149 -0.90 12.41 -5.31
CA ILE A 149 -0.16 11.95 -6.49
C ILE A 149 -0.16 10.43 -6.49
N THR A 150 -0.54 9.84 -7.61
CA THR A 150 -0.42 8.39 -7.85
C THR A 150 0.69 8.15 -8.87
N PHE A 151 1.44 7.05 -8.76
CA PHE A 151 2.47 6.72 -9.77
C PHE A 151 1.91 5.95 -10.96
N VAL A 152 0.70 5.43 -10.83
CA VAL A 152 -0.05 4.79 -11.91
C VAL A 152 -1.47 5.29 -11.94
N ASP A 153 -2.17 5.02 -13.04
CA ASP A 153 -3.56 5.39 -13.21
C ASP A 153 -4.46 4.42 -12.44
N LEU A 154 -5.38 4.96 -11.65
CA LEU A 154 -6.29 4.20 -10.77
C LEU A 154 -7.73 4.65 -11.02
N ASN A 155 -8.70 3.88 -10.54
CA ASN A 155 -10.12 4.20 -10.66
C ASN A 155 -10.50 5.60 -10.13
N TYR A 156 -9.82 6.06 -9.09
CA TYR A 156 -10.04 7.39 -8.50
C TYR A 156 -9.16 8.49 -9.09
N SER A 157 -8.30 8.19 -10.09
CA SER A 157 -7.47 9.20 -10.78
C SER A 157 -8.27 10.25 -11.54
N ILE A 158 -9.58 10.00 -11.78
CA ILE A 158 -10.52 10.96 -12.36
C ILE A 158 -10.80 12.17 -11.43
N LEU A 159 -10.55 12.06 -10.13
CA LEU A 159 -10.76 13.15 -9.18
C LEU A 159 -9.79 14.31 -9.47
N PRO A 160 -10.25 15.57 -9.55
CA PRO A 160 -9.38 16.73 -9.80
C PRO A 160 -8.27 16.95 -8.75
N SER A 161 -8.47 16.44 -7.53
CA SER A 161 -7.49 16.45 -6.44
C SER A 161 -6.37 15.43 -6.61
N VAL A 162 -6.52 14.48 -7.54
CA VAL A 162 -5.58 13.40 -7.80
C VAL A 162 -4.81 13.71 -9.08
N THR A 163 -3.52 13.43 -9.11
CA THR A 163 -2.73 13.59 -10.33
C THR A 163 -1.78 12.42 -10.50
N THR A 164 -1.97 11.71 -11.61
CA THR A 164 -1.14 10.56 -11.96
C THR A 164 0.19 11.05 -12.56
N LEU A 165 1.31 10.67 -11.96
CA LEU A 165 2.66 10.90 -12.48
C LEU A 165 2.83 10.18 -13.82
N LYS A 166 3.20 10.92 -14.87
CA LYS A 166 3.45 10.35 -16.21
C LYS A 166 4.93 10.15 -16.49
N ASN A 167 5.76 11.08 -16.03
CA ASN A 167 7.21 11.00 -16.17
C ASN A 167 7.89 11.21 -14.79
N PRO A 168 8.81 10.32 -14.35
CA PRO A 168 9.55 10.50 -13.10
C PRO A 168 10.26 11.85 -12.96
N HIS A 169 10.69 12.48 -14.06
CA HIS A 169 11.34 13.79 -14.05
C HIS A 169 10.40 14.94 -13.65
N GLU A 170 9.09 14.75 -13.77
CA GLU A 170 8.08 15.75 -13.41
C GLU A 170 7.76 15.75 -11.91
N LEU A 171 8.17 14.72 -11.17
CA LEU A 171 7.80 14.52 -9.77
C LEU A 171 8.06 15.76 -8.88
N PRO A 172 9.21 16.47 -8.97
CA PRO A 172 9.43 17.68 -8.18
C PRO A 172 8.46 18.82 -8.51
N ALA A 173 8.16 19.03 -9.79
CA ALA A 173 7.22 20.07 -10.22
C ALA A 173 5.80 19.69 -9.79
N LEU A 174 5.41 18.44 -10.00
CA LEU A 174 4.10 17.92 -9.67
C LEU A 174 3.80 17.98 -8.17
N ILE A 175 4.79 17.70 -7.31
CA ILE A 175 4.67 17.87 -5.85
C ILE A 175 4.42 19.34 -5.51
N ARG A 176 5.20 20.27 -6.07
CA ARG A 176 5.03 21.71 -5.79
C ARG A 176 3.68 22.25 -6.24
N GLU A 177 3.17 21.79 -7.37
CA GLU A 177 1.85 22.15 -7.87
C GLU A 177 0.75 21.54 -7.01
N SER A 178 0.85 20.25 -6.70
CA SER A 178 -0.13 19.52 -5.88
C SER A 178 -0.25 20.10 -4.48
N LEU A 179 0.85 20.53 -3.86
CA LEU A 179 0.86 21.20 -2.55
C LEU A 179 0.08 22.52 -2.53
N LYS A 180 -0.12 23.18 -3.68
CA LYS A 180 -0.88 24.42 -3.81
C LYS A 180 -2.35 24.20 -4.17
N LYS A 181 -2.74 22.96 -4.50
CA LYS A 181 -4.11 22.65 -4.92
C LYS A 181 -5.09 22.80 -3.77
N LYS A 182 -6.21 23.47 -4.04
CA LYS A 182 -7.38 23.48 -3.17
C LYS A 182 -8.31 22.36 -3.61
N VAL A 183 -8.60 21.43 -2.72
CA VAL A 183 -9.51 20.32 -2.99
C VAL A 183 -10.95 20.78 -2.78
N ASN A 184 -11.80 20.54 -3.77
CA ASN A 184 -13.24 20.80 -3.68
C ASN A 184 -13.97 19.53 -3.23
N PRO A 185 -14.62 19.52 -2.04
CA PRO A 185 -15.36 18.37 -1.55
C PRO A 185 -16.49 17.89 -2.47
N LEU A 186 -17.06 18.79 -3.29
CA LEU A 186 -18.13 18.43 -4.23
C LEU A 186 -17.68 17.45 -5.31
N ASP A 187 -16.39 17.47 -5.68
CA ASP A 187 -15.88 16.55 -6.70
C ASP A 187 -15.83 15.12 -6.17
N LEU A 188 -15.48 14.93 -4.90
CA LEU A 188 -15.57 13.63 -4.23
C LEU A 188 -17.02 13.15 -4.15
N ASN A 189 -17.96 14.02 -3.76
CA ASN A 189 -19.38 13.65 -3.71
C ASN A 189 -19.91 13.18 -5.07
N ARG A 190 -19.56 13.88 -6.15
CA ARG A 190 -19.92 13.48 -7.52
C ARG A 190 -19.33 12.12 -7.87
N TYR A 191 -18.06 11.88 -7.54
CA TYR A 191 -17.42 10.60 -7.77
C TYR A 191 -18.11 9.47 -6.99
N LEU A 192 -18.47 9.69 -5.72
CA LEU A 192 -19.20 8.73 -4.91
C LEU A 192 -20.57 8.42 -5.52
N SER A 193 -21.33 9.42 -5.95
CA SER A 193 -22.61 9.19 -6.65
C SER A 193 -22.45 8.42 -7.96
N LEU A 194 -21.36 8.66 -8.71
CA LEU A 194 -21.06 7.88 -9.90
C LEU A 194 -20.71 6.44 -9.53
N LEU A 195 -19.91 6.23 -8.49
CA LEU A 195 -19.51 4.91 -8.01
C LEU A 195 -20.73 4.12 -7.54
N GLU A 196 -21.61 4.70 -6.73
CA GLU A 196 -22.85 4.07 -6.26
C GLU A 196 -23.77 3.67 -7.42
N ARG A 197 -23.98 4.55 -8.42
CA ARG A 197 -24.84 4.26 -9.58
C ARG A 197 -24.31 3.16 -10.48
N ASN A 198 -22.98 2.94 -10.49
CA ASN A 198 -22.32 1.95 -11.33
C ASN A 198 -21.82 0.74 -10.54
N SER A 199 -22.14 0.67 -9.24
CA SER A 199 -21.83 -0.49 -8.39
C SER A 199 -23.10 -1.31 -8.17
N SER A 200 -22.91 -2.60 -7.97
CA SER A 200 -23.98 -3.53 -7.59
C SER A 200 -23.61 -4.20 -6.28
N GLU A 201 -24.60 -4.44 -5.43
CA GLU A 201 -24.40 -5.29 -4.27
C GLU A 201 -24.08 -6.72 -4.72
N PHE A 202 -22.89 -7.20 -4.36
CA PHE A 202 -22.46 -8.56 -4.65
C PHE A 202 -21.91 -9.18 -3.37
N ASN A 203 -22.56 -10.25 -2.90
CA ASN A 203 -22.08 -10.99 -1.75
C ASN A 203 -20.94 -11.92 -2.19
N TYR A 204 -19.73 -11.34 -2.25
CA TYR A 204 -18.54 -12.06 -2.65
C TYR A 204 -18.27 -13.28 -1.77
N THR A 205 -18.44 -13.15 -0.44
CA THR A 205 -18.21 -14.25 0.51
C THR A 205 -19.15 -15.43 0.26
N ASP A 206 -20.45 -15.18 0.09
CA ASP A 206 -21.44 -16.23 -0.22
C ASP A 206 -21.15 -16.87 -1.58
N PHE A 207 -20.81 -16.06 -2.58
CA PHE A 207 -20.42 -16.57 -3.89
C PHE A 207 -19.20 -17.49 -3.80
N THR A 208 -18.12 -17.07 -3.13
CA THR A 208 -16.91 -17.88 -2.96
C THR A 208 -17.22 -19.16 -2.19
N ALA A 209 -18.04 -19.11 -1.13
CA ALA A 209 -18.42 -20.29 -0.38
C ALA A 209 -19.20 -21.31 -1.23
N LYS A 210 -20.14 -20.85 -2.07
CA LYS A 210 -20.88 -21.70 -3.01
C LYS A 210 -19.96 -22.27 -4.08
N PHE A 211 -19.11 -21.43 -4.67
CA PHE A 211 -18.12 -21.82 -5.67
C PHE A 211 -17.18 -22.91 -5.13
N ASP A 212 -16.66 -22.71 -3.92
CA ASP A 212 -15.78 -23.66 -3.25
C ASP A 212 -16.50 -24.96 -2.90
N THR A 213 -17.78 -24.90 -2.54
CA THR A 213 -18.62 -26.08 -2.29
C THR A 213 -18.83 -26.90 -3.57
N GLU A 214 -19.14 -26.22 -4.67
CA GLU A 214 -19.47 -26.87 -5.93
C GLU A 214 -18.25 -27.50 -6.60
N PHE A 215 -17.14 -26.76 -6.60
CA PHE A 215 -15.96 -27.08 -7.41
C PHE A 215 -14.76 -27.56 -6.59
N PHE A 216 -14.68 -27.31 -5.28
CA PHE A 216 -13.46 -27.51 -4.48
C PHE A 216 -13.69 -28.23 -3.13
N TYR A 217 -14.75 -29.04 -3.03
CA TYR A 217 -15.12 -29.78 -1.81
C TYR A 217 -15.19 -28.90 -0.55
N GLY A 218 -15.83 -27.74 -0.68
CA GLY A 218 -15.91 -26.73 0.38
C GLY A 218 -14.58 -26.03 0.65
N GLY A 219 -13.76 -25.86 -0.40
CA GLY A 219 -12.48 -25.13 -0.36
C GLY A 219 -11.32 -25.92 0.25
N ARG A 220 -11.50 -27.23 0.47
CA ARG A 220 -10.51 -28.09 1.14
C ARG A 220 -9.50 -28.70 0.17
N LEU A 221 -9.87 -28.86 -1.09
CA LEU A 221 -9.04 -29.43 -2.14
C LEU A 221 -8.96 -28.44 -3.29
N VAL A 222 -7.74 -28.09 -3.71
CA VAL A 222 -7.46 -27.19 -4.84
C VAL A 222 -7.10 -27.94 -6.12
N ASP A 223 -6.94 -29.26 -6.03
CA ASP A 223 -6.59 -30.16 -7.14
C ASP A 223 -7.67 -31.24 -7.23
N THR A 224 -8.73 -30.93 -7.99
CA THR A 224 -9.87 -31.81 -8.22
C THR A 224 -10.26 -31.74 -9.68
N GLU A 225 -10.66 -32.87 -10.25
CA GLU A 225 -11.24 -32.88 -11.59
C GLU A 225 -12.60 -32.20 -11.55
N ILE A 226 -12.76 -31.16 -12.38
CA ILE A 226 -14.03 -30.47 -12.58
C ILE A 226 -14.69 -31.13 -13.79
N SER A 227 -15.73 -31.93 -13.57
CA SER A 227 -16.48 -32.57 -14.64
C SER A 227 -17.22 -31.53 -15.49
N GLU A 228 -17.19 -31.66 -16.82
CA GLU A 228 -17.99 -30.84 -17.74
C GLU A 228 -19.52 -31.06 -17.56
N SER A 229 -19.91 -32.13 -16.87
CA SER A 229 -21.31 -32.45 -16.59
C SER A 229 -21.91 -31.65 -15.40
N LYS A 230 -21.11 -30.80 -14.74
CA LYS A 230 -21.53 -29.96 -13.60
C LYS A 230 -21.81 -28.52 -14.04
#